data_AF-A0A849V5V2-F1
#
_entry.id   AF-A0A849V5V2-F1
#
_cell.length_a   1.000
_cell.length_b   1.000
_cell.length_c   1.000
_cell.angle_alpha   90.00
_cell.angle_beta   90.00
_cell.angle_gamma   90.00
#
_symmetry.space_group_name_H-M   'P 1'
#
loop_
_entity.id
_entity.type
_entity.pdbx_description
1 polymer ?
#
loop_
_entity_poly.entity_id
_entity_poly.type
_entity_poly.pdbx_seq_one_letter_code
_entity_poly.pdbx_strand_id
1 'polypeptide(L)'
;MPTFNQPKGFTLIELMMVVAIIGILAAVALPAYQDYVVRSRITEALIAGSAAKGYMSEAFQNDSVVGMTNAAKSFNATSINERSSKYIQDVKIVEGTPWTISLIISATLNNGIPIALDGSKINFSPNVQGITPIPTSVGAIDWACTSADDETATARGLGNHPIPAVKPLPTTYAPSECR
;
A
#
# COMPACT_ATOMS: atom_id res chain seq x y z
N MET A 1 -14.27 11.47 67.04
CA MET A 1 -12.99 11.84 66.43
C MET A 1 -12.85 11.02 65.14
N PRO A 2 -12.64 11.63 63.97
CA PRO A 2 -12.46 10.88 62.75
C PRO A 2 -11.04 10.30 62.73
N THR A 3 -10.93 8.98 62.55
CA THR A 3 -9.66 8.30 62.31
C THR A 3 -9.20 8.61 60.89
N PHE A 4 -8.16 9.42 60.74
CA PHE A 4 -7.49 9.60 59.45
C PHE A 4 -6.74 8.31 59.13
N ASN A 5 -7.33 7.47 58.29
CA ASN A 5 -6.65 6.32 57.70
C ASN A 5 -5.48 6.86 56.86
N GLN A 6 -4.24 6.72 57.33
CA GLN A 6 -3.08 7.20 56.60
C GLN A 6 -2.98 6.42 55.27
N PRO A 7 -3.02 7.10 54.11
CA PRO A 7 -2.83 6.42 52.84
C PRO A 7 -1.42 5.79 52.84
N LYS A 8 -1.35 4.47 52.68
CA LYS A 8 -0.08 3.76 52.47
C LYS A 8 0.55 4.31 51.20
N GLY A 9 1.68 5.01 51.32
CA GLY A 9 2.42 5.56 50.20
C GLY A 9 3.03 4.46 49.33
N PHE A 10 3.16 4.73 48.03
CA PHE A 10 3.79 3.85 47.05
C PHE A 10 5.29 3.74 47.34
N THR A 11 5.86 2.53 47.32
CA THR A 11 7.30 2.35 47.60
C THR A 11 8.14 2.65 46.36
N LEU A 12 9.36 3.14 46.58
CA LEU A 12 10.33 3.35 45.48
C LEU A 12 10.64 2.05 44.72
N ILE A 13 10.59 0.90 45.41
CA ILE A 13 10.83 -0.40 44.79
C ILE A 13 9.67 -0.85 43.89
N GLU A 14 8.42 -0.58 44.29
CA GLU A 14 7.25 -0.80 43.42
C GLU A 14 7.33 0.07 42.17
N LEU A 15 7.77 1.32 42.31
CA LEU A 15 7.90 2.23 41.17
C LEU A 15 9.00 1.80 40.20
N MET A 16 10.15 1.36 40.70
CA MET A 16 11.23 0.86 39.86
C MET A 16 10.86 -0.42 39.12
N MET A 17 10.14 -1.35 39.76
CA MET A 17 9.68 -2.58 39.10
C MET A 17 8.67 -2.26 37.98
N VAL A 18 7.74 -1.33 38.22
CA VAL A 18 6.77 -0.89 37.22
C VAL A 18 7.46 -0.25 36.01
N VAL A 19 8.43 0.64 36.25
CA VAL A 19 9.21 1.27 35.16
C VAL A 19 10.00 0.24 34.37
N ALA A 20 10.58 -0.77 35.03
CA ALA A 20 11.30 -1.85 34.35
C ALA A 20 10.38 -2.67 33.42
N ILE A 21 9.19 -3.05 33.90
CA ILE A 21 8.21 -3.80 33.10
C ILE A 21 7.71 -2.94 31.93
N ILE A 22 7.35 -1.68 32.16
CA ILE A 22 6.93 -0.75 31.10
C ILE A 22 8.04 -0.56 30.06
N GLY A 23 9.30 -0.47 30.49
CA GLY A 23 10.45 -0.35 29.59
C GLY A 23 10.57 -1.54 28.62
N ILE A 24 10.41 -2.77 29.11
CA ILE A 24 10.45 -3.98 28.27
C ILE A 24 9.26 -4.00 27.30
N LEU A 25 8.04 -3.73 27.80
CA LEU A 25 6.84 -3.71 26.95
C LEU A 25 6.91 -2.63 25.87
N ALA A 26 7.39 -1.43 26.20
CA ALA A 26 7.53 -0.32 25.26
C ALA A 26 8.53 -0.62 24.14
N ALA A 27 9.63 -1.32 24.44
CA ALA A 27 10.64 -1.69 23.45
C ALA A 27 10.09 -2.58 22.33
N VAL A 28 9.10 -3.43 22.63
CA VAL A 28 8.44 -4.31 21.64
C VAL A 28 7.21 -3.63 21.01
N ALA A 29 6.43 -2.93 21.82
CA ALA A 29 5.16 -2.35 21.39
C ALA A 29 5.34 -1.14 20.46
N LEU A 30 6.34 -0.28 20.70
CA LEU A 30 6.53 0.94 19.90
C LEU A 30 6.90 0.64 18.43
N PRO A 31 7.86 -0.24 18.11
CA PRO A 31 8.17 -0.58 16.73
C PRO A 31 6.97 -1.17 15.98
N ALA A 32 6.25 -2.12 16.61
CA ALA A 32 5.08 -2.76 16.01
C ALA A 32 3.94 -1.75 15.74
N TYR A 33 3.72 -0.80 16.66
CA TYR A 33 2.73 0.26 16.45
C TYR A 33 3.10 1.19 15.30
N GLN A 34 4.38 1.52 15.14
CA GLN A 34 4.86 2.32 14.01
C GLN A 34 4.60 1.61 12.67
N ASP A 35 4.89 0.31 12.57
CA ASP A 35 4.63 -0.45 11.35
C ASP A 35 3.14 -0.47 10.99
N TYR A 36 2.26 -0.60 11.98
CA TYR A 36 0.81 -0.54 11.78
C TYR A 36 0.35 0.82 11.25
N VAL A 37 0.84 1.91 11.84
CA VAL A 37 0.52 3.28 11.38
C VAL A 37 1.02 3.52 9.97
N VAL A 38 2.23 3.03 9.63
CA VAL A 38 2.77 3.11 8.28
C VAL A 38 1.89 2.35 7.31
N ARG A 39 1.53 1.10 7.61
CA ARG A 39 0.63 0.30 6.76
C ARG A 39 -0.71 0.99 6.54
N SER A 40 -1.29 1.62 7.57
CA SER A 40 -2.53 2.38 7.44
C SER A 40 -2.40 3.55 6.45
N ARG A 41 -1.27 4.27 6.46
CA ARG A 41 -1.01 5.37 5.51
C ARG A 41 -0.76 4.85 4.10
N ILE A 42 -0.10 3.70 3.98
CA ILE A 42 0.05 3.01 2.69
C ILE A 42 -1.33 2.61 2.15
N THR A 43 -2.23 2.06 2.96
CA THR A 43 -3.61 1.76 2.54
C THR A 43 -4.35 3.01 2.04
N GLU A 44 -4.17 4.16 2.68
CA GLU A 44 -4.71 5.44 2.20
C GLU A 44 -4.14 5.82 0.82
N ALA A 45 -2.83 5.64 0.62
CA ALA A 45 -2.19 5.81 -0.69
C ALA A 45 -2.75 4.84 -1.74
N LEU A 46 -2.99 3.58 -1.38
CA LEU A 46 -3.62 2.61 -2.29
C LEU A 46 -5.01 3.03 -2.72
N ILE A 47 -5.85 3.47 -1.77
CA ILE A 47 -7.22 3.92 -2.06
C ILE A 47 -7.16 5.11 -3.03
N ALA A 48 -6.35 6.11 -2.72
CA ALA A 48 -6.20 7.30 -3.59
C ALA A 48 -5.65 6.94 -4.98
N GLY A 49 -4.65 6.05 -5.06
CA GLY A 49 -4.06 5.64 -6.33
C GLY A 49 -4.88 4.61 -7.11
N SER A 50 -5.90 4.00 -6.50
CA SER A 50 -6.77 3.02 -7.16
C SER A 50 -7.70 3.65 -8.22
N ALA A 51 -7.82 4.98 -8.27
CA ALA A 51 -8.63 5.69 -9.27
C ALA A 51 -8.25 5.31 -10.72
N ALA A 52 -6.96 5.06 -10.97
CA ALA A 52 -6.46 4.62 -12.28
C ALA A 52 -7.06 3.27 -12.72
N LYS A 53 -7.48 2.40 -11.79
CA LYS A 53 -8.11 1.12 -12.10
C LYS A 53 -9.44 1.31 -12.82
N GLY A 54 -10.25 2.27 -12.37
CA GLY A 54 -11.54 2.57 -12.98
C GLY A 54 -11.36 3.06 -14.42
N TYR A 55 -10.43 3.99 -14.62
CA TYR A 55 -10.10 4.54 -15.93
C TYR A 55 -9.64 3.46 -16.93
N MET A 56 -8.75 2.56 -16.48
CA MET A 56 -8.30 1.43 -17.29
C MET A 56 -9.41 0.41 -17.57
N SER A 57 -10.30 0.18 -16.60
CA SER A 57 -11.43 -0.74 -16.76
C SER A 57 -12.45 -0.22 -17.76
N GLU A 58 -12.77 1.08 -17.72
CA GLU A 58 -13.64 1.71 -18.71
C GLU A 58 -13.03 1.63 -20.12
N ALA A 59 -11.74 1.93 -20.24
CA ALA A 59 -11.03 1.86 -21.52
C ALA A 59 -11.05 0.46 -22.13
N PHE A 60 -10.92 -0.58 -21.30
CA PHE A 60 -11.05 -1.98 -21.73
C PHE A 60 -12.46 -2.31 -22.24
N GLN A 61 -13.52 -1.79 -21.60
CA GLN A 61 -14.89 -2.04 -22.05
C GLN A 61 -15.21 -1.35 -23.39
N ASN A 62 -14.56 -0.21 -23.67
CA ASN A 62 -14.80 0.54 -24.90
C ASN A 62 -14.08 -0.04 -26.12
N ASP A 63 -12.82 -0.48 -25.96
CA ASP A 63 -11.99 -0.90 -27.10
C ASP A 63 -10.93 -1.96 -26.72
N SER A 64 -11.23 -2.80 -25.72
CA SER A 64 -10.35 -3.89 -25.25
C SER A 64 -8.93 -3.36 -24.96
N VAL A 65 -7.89 -4.14 -25.27
CA VAL A 65 -6.49 -3.82 -25.01
C VAL A 65 -5.97 -2.60 -25.79
N VAL A 66 -6.62 -2.23 -26.90
CA VAL A 66 -6.30 -1.00 -27.66
C VAL A 66 -6.75 0.21 -26.84
N GLY A 67 -7.97 0.17 -26.32
CA GLY A 67 -8.50 1.16 -25.39
C GLY A 67 -7.60 1.33 -24.16
N MET A 68 -7.17 0.22 -23.53
CA MET A 68 -6.26 0.26 -22.39
C MET A 68 -4.91 0.93 -22.72
N THR A 69 -4.35 0.66 -23.90
CA THR A 69 -3.07 1.27 -24.33
C THR A 69 -3.21 2.77 -24.53
N ASN A 70 -4.31 3.21 -25.14
CA ASN A 70 -4.60 4.64 -25.33
C ASN A 70 -4.86 5.34 -24.00
N ALA A 71 -5.61 4.71 -23.09
CA ALA A 71 -5.84 5.21 -21.75
C ALA A 71 -4.53 5.34 -20.95
N ALA A 72 -3.66 4.33 -20.98
CA ALA A 72 -2.36 4.40 -20.31
C ALA A 72 -1.53 5.61 -20.77
N LYS A 73 -1.49 5.87 -22.09
CA LYS A 73 -0.82 7.05 -22.66
C LYS A 73 -1.44 8.35 -22.19
N SER A 74 -2.76 8.48 -22.27
CA SER A 74 -3.49 9.68 -21.83
C SER A 74 -3.29 9.94 -20.33
N PHE A 75 -3.35 8.91 -19.50
CA PHE A 75 -3.14 9.02 -18.06
C PHE A 75 -1.72 9.49 -17.72
N ASN A 76 -0.70 8.91 -18.36
CA ASN A 76 0.69 9.29 -18.13
C ASN A 76 1.01 10.70 -18.63
N ALA A 77 0.30 11.19 -19.66
CA ALA A 77 0.45 12.54 -20.18
C ALA A 77 -0.11 13.62 -19.22
N THR A 78 -1.01 13.26 -18.31
CA THR A 78 -1.52 14.16 -17.29
C THR A 78 -0.41 14.60 -16.33
N SER A 79 -0.49 15.85 -15.87
CA SER A 79 0.44 16.42 -14.90
C SER A 79 0.57 15.54 -13.64
N ILE A 80 1.80 15.40 -13.14
CA ILE A 80 2.09 14.64 -11.91
C ILE A 80 1.31 15.22 -10.72
N ASN A 81 1.04 16.53 -10.72
CA ASN A 81 0.28 17.18 -9.65
C ASN A 81 -1.17 16.69 -9.54
N GLU A 82 -1.74 16.15 -10.62
CA GLU A 82 -3.07 15.54 -10.63
C GLU A 82 -3.04 14.04 -10.29
N ARG A 83 -1.85 13.41 -10.35
CA ARG A 83 -1.62 11.99 -10.05
C ARG A 83 -0.89 11.75 -8.73
N SER A 84 -0.58 12.82 -8.00
CA SER A 84 0.12 12.80 -6.71
C SER A 84 -0.80 13.22 -5.58
N SER A 85 -0.41 12.87 -4.36
CA SER A 85 -1.14 13.22 -3.14
C SER A 85 -0.17 13.27 -1.96
N LYS A 86 -0.69 13.44 -0.74
CA LYS A 86 0.12 13.46 0.48
C LYS A 86 1.04 12.24 0.64
N TYR A 87 0.61 11.06 0.16
CA TYR A 87 1.34 9.80 0.30
C TYR A 87 1.72 9.17 -1.05
N ILE A 88 1.44 9.85 -2.17
CA ILE A 88 1.72 9.38 -3.52
C ILE A 88 2.61 10.41 -4.21
N GLN A 89 3.79 10.00 -4.67
CA GLN A 89 4.61 10.85 -5.53
C GLN A 89 4.07 10.88 -6.96
N ASP A 90 3.69 9.72 -7.47
CA ASP A 90 3.16 9.56 -8.82
C ASP A 90 2.44 8.23 -8.97
N VAL A 91 1.58 8.13 -9.98
CA VAL A 91 1.01 6.87 -10.46
C VAL A 91 1.32 6.77 -11.94
N LYS A 92 1.99 5.69 -12.37
CA LYS A 92 2.32 5.47 -13.80
C LYS A 92 1.72 4.18 -14.31
N ILE A 93 1.32 4.16 -15.56
CA ILE A 93 0.77 2.97 -16.21
C ILE A 93 1.73 2.53 -17.32
N VAL A 94 2.04 1.25 -17.42
CA VAL A 94 2.79 0.72 -18.57
C VAL A 94 1.94 0.86 -19.84
N GLU A 95 2.47 1.51 -20.87
CA GLU A 95 1.77 1.82 -22.13
C GLU A 95 1.77 0.64 -23.11
N GLY A 96 1.20 -0.47 -22.67
CA GLY A 96 1.15 -1.74 -23.40
C GLY A 96 1.16 -2.91 -22.43
N THR A 97 1.14 -4.13 -22.95
CA THR A 97 1.14 -5.36 -22.15
C THR A 97 2.31 -5.36 -21.14
N PRO A 98 2.07 -5.57 -19.83
CA PRO A 98 0.83 -6.06 -19.21
C PRO A 98 -0.05 -4.98 -18.54
N TRP A 99 0.09 -3.69 -18.91
CA TRP A 99 -0.67 -2.54 -18.39
C TRP A 99 -0.64 -2.37 -16.88
N THR A 100 0.46 -2.77 -16.25
CA THR A 100 0.67 -2.60 -14.82
C THR A 100 0.66 -1.12 -14.45
N ILE A 101 -0.11 -0.79 -13.42
CA ILE A 101 -0.16 0.50 -12.76
C ILE A 101 0.83 0.46 -11.60
N SER A 102 1.86 1.30 -11.62
CA SER A 102 2.80 1.47 -10.51
C SER A 102 2.43 2.71 -9.69
N LEU A 103 2.02 2.47 -8.45
CA LEU A 103 1.86 3.49 -7.41
C LEU A 103 3.24 3.76 -6.79
N ILE A 104 3.69 5.01 -6.76
CA ILE A 104 4.96 5.41 -6.16
C ILE A 104 4.68 6.15 -4.84
N ILE A 105 5.15 5.60 -3.72
CA ILE A 105 4.90 6.12 -2.38
C ILE A 105 5.74 7.39 -2.13
N SER A 106 5.11 8.43 -1.59
CA SER A 106 5.81 9.58 -1.00
C SER A 106 6.00 9.31 0.49
N ALA A 107 7.26 9.23 0.93
CA ALA A 107 7.62 9.10 2.34
C ALA A 107 8.47 10.28 2.78
N THR A 108 7.92 11.09 3.67
CA THR A 108 8.57 12.28 4.21
C THR A 108 8.46 12.27 5.73
N LEU A 109 9.36 12.98 6.41
CA LEU A 109 9.24 13.15 7.86
C LEU A 109 7.89 13.77 8.27
N ASN A 110 7.30 14.61 7.42
CA ASN A 110 6.05 15.31 7.67
C ASN A 110 4.80 14.44 7.50
N ASN A 111 4.86 13.44 6.61
CA ASN A 111 3.76 12.49 6.43
C ASN A 111 3.93 11.23 7.30
N GLY A 112 5.08 11.12 7.97
CA GLY A 112 5.41 10.14 8.99
C GLY A 112 5.61 8.71 8.47
N ILE A 113 5.73 8.54 7.15
CA ILE A 113 6.22 7.29 6.57
C ILE A 113 7.76 7.34 6.65
N PRO A 114 8.44 6.26 7.09
CA PRO A 114 9.90 6.22 7.14
C PRO A 114 10.51 6.60 5.79
N ILE A 115 11.45 7.55 5.78
CA ILE A 115 12.08 8.08 4.56
C ILE A 115 12.76 6.99 3.71
N ALA A 116 13.15 5.87 4.33
CA ALA A 116 13.70 4.70 3.63
C ALA A 116 12.71 4.15 2.59
N LEU A 117 11.41 4.32 2.83
CA LEU A 117 10.33 3.87 1.95
C LEU A 117 10.00 4.86 0.83
N ASP A 118 10.66 6.02 0.76
CA ASP A 118 10.34 7.05 -0.25
C ASP A 118 10.60 6.54 -1.67
N GLY A 119 9.64 6.64 -2.57
CA GLY A 119 9.73 6.08 -3.91
C GLY A 119 9.52 4.56 -4.00
N SER A 120 9.16 3.90 -2.89
CA SER A 120 8.77 2.49 -2.93
C SER A 120 7.52 2.30 -3.76
N LYS A 121 7.39 1.14 -4.40
CA LYS A 121 6.33 0.88 -5.37
C LYS A 121 5.41 -0.24 -4.96
N ILE A 122 4.16 -0.09 -5.36
CA ILE A 122 3.14 -1.13 -5.37
C ILE A 122 2.59 -1.19 -6.78
N ASN A 123 2.39 -2.40 -7.29
CA ASN A 123 1.81 -2.60 -8.61
C ASN A 123 0.35 -3.03 -8.50
N PHE A 124 -0.49 -2.49 -9.37
CA PHE A 124 -1.79 -3.06 -9.69
C PHE A 124 -1.78 -3.57 -11.13
N SER A 125 -2.17 -4.81 -11.33
CA SER A 125 -2.11 -5.45 -12.65
C SER A 125 -3.48 -6.01 -13.05
N PRO A 126 -3.96 -5.68 -14.26
CA PRO A 126 -5.27 -6.11 -14.73
C PRO A 126 -5.24 -7.58 -15.13
N ASN A 127 -6.29 -8.32 -14.82
CA ASN A 127 -6.51 -9.69 -15.24
C ASN A 127 -7.92 -9.81 -15.78
N VAL A 128 -8.13 -10.57 -16.85
CA VAL A 128 -9.46 -10.98 -17.30
C VAL A 128 -9.48 -12.49 -17.29
N GLN A 129 -10.41 -13.07 -16.51
CA GLN A 129 -10.46 -14.52 -16.28
C GLN A 129 -9.13 -15.10 -15.75
N GLY A 130 -8.46 -14.34 -14.88
CA GLY A 130 -7.21 -14.76 -14.24
C GLY A 130 -5.95 -14.67 -15.11
N ILE A 131 -6.01 -14.15 -16.33
CA ILE A 131 -4.84 -13.97 -17.20
C ILE A 131 -4.64 -12.51 -17.61
N THR A 132 -3.43 -12.17 -18.07
CA THR A 132 -3.18 -10.87 -18.70
C THR A 132 -4.18 -10.63 -19.84
N PRO A 133 -4.86 -9.47 -19.89
CA PRO A 133 -5.80 -9.16 -20.96
C PRO A 133 -5.18 -9.34 -22.34
N ILE A 134 -5.90 -10.00 -23.24
CA ILE A 134 -5.57 -10.16 -24.65
C ILE A 134 -6.70 -9.58 -25.51
N PRO A 135 -6.49 -9.32 -26.82
CA PRO A 135 -7.53 -8.70 -27.66
C PRO A 135 -8.89 -9.42 -27.65
N THR A 136 -8.90 -10.74 -27.44
CA THR A 136 -10.10 -11.58 -27.39
C THR A 136 -10.65 -11.79 -25.98
N SER A 137 -10.06 -11.18 -24.96
CA SER A 137 -10.55 -11.26 -23.59
C SER A 137 -11.94 -10.62 -23.47
N VAL A 138 -12.85 -11.30 -22.77
CA VAL A 138 -14.21 -10.81 -22.49
C VAL A 138 -14.50 -11.02 -21.01
N GLY A 139 -15.02 -10.00 -20.34
CA GLY A 139 -15.37 -10.03 -18.92
C GLY A 139 -14.90 -8.80 -18.16
N ALA A 140 -15.15 -8.78 -16.85
CA ALA A 140 -14.64 -7.74 -15.98
C ALA A 140 -13.13 -7.89 -15.72
N ILE A 141 -12.47 -6.79 -15.39
CA ILE A 141 -11.07 -6.80 -14.95
C ILE A 141 -10.99 -7.11 -13.45
N ASP A 142 -10.27 -8.17 -13.11
CA ASP A 142 -9.79 -8.45 -11.77
C ASP A 142 -8.41 -7.83 -11.55
N TRP A 143 -8.23 -7.11 -10.45
CA TRP A 143 -6.96 -6.45 -10.16
C TRP A 143 -6.12 -7.27 -9.18
N ALA A 144 -4.93 -7.67 -9.62
CA ALA A 144 -3.86 -8.12 -8.74
C ALA A 144 -3.19 -6.91 -8.09
N CYS A 145 -2.80 -7.02 -6.83
CA CYS A 145 -1.91 -6.07 -6.19
C CYS A 145 -0.65 -6.81 -5.75
N THR A 146 0.52 -6.21 -5.94
CA THR A 146 1.80 -6.80 -5.53
C THR A 146 2.74 -5.77 -4.93
N SER A 147 3.44 -6.19 -3.87
CA SER A 147 4.45 -5.43 -3.16
C SER A 147 5.82 -6.09 -3.41
N ALA A 148 6.64 -6.34 -2.40
CA ALA A 148 7.83 -7.19 -2.52
C ALA A 148 7.51 -8.69 -2.68
N ASP A 149 6.23 -9.05 -2.55
CA ASP A 149 5.61 -10.35 -2.66
C ASP A 149 4.32 -10.28 -3.49
N ASP A 150 3.82 -11.45 -3.88
CA ASP A 150 2.63 -11.68 -4.69
C ASP A 150 1.85 -12.95 -4.28
N GLU A 151 1.99 -13.38 -3.02
CA GLU A 151 1.35 -14.59 -2.48
C GLU A 151 -0.18 -14.51 -2.56
N THR A 152 -0.78 -13.36 -2.29
CA THR A 152 -2.23 -13.13 -2.34
C THR A 152 -2.73 -13.11 -3.78
N ALA A 153 -1.98 -12.51 -4.70
CA ALA A 153 -2.33 -12.52 -6.12
C ALA A 153 -2.28 -13.96 -6.67
N THR A 154 -1.25 -14.71 -6.29
CA THR A 154 -1.09 -16.13 -6.62
C THR A 154 -2.22 -16.98 -6.03
N ALA A 155 -2.55 -16.79 -4.76
CA ALA A 155 -3.63 -17.51 -4.08
C ALA A 155 -5.01 -17.21 -4.69
N ARG A 156 -5.19 -16.03 -5.28
CA ARG A 156 -6.40 -15.64 -6.03
C ARG A 156 -6.43 -16.19 -7.46
N GLY A 157 -5.40 -16.89 -7.93
CA GLY A 157 -5.33 -17.44 -9.28
C GLY A 157 -5.22 -16.39 -10.37
N LEU A 158 -4.66 -15.21 -10.05
CA LEU A 158 -4.37 -14.17 -11.03
C LEU A 158 -2.99 -14.47 -11.64
N GLY A 159 -2.85 -14.38 -12.96
CA GLY A 159 -1.62 -14.68 -13.70
C GLY A 159 -0.83 -13.44 -14.14
N ASN A 160 -1.44 -12.27 -14.12
CA ASN A 160 -0.77 -10.98 -14.29
C ASN A 160 -0.57 -10.30 -12.94
N HIS A 161 0.59 -10.51 -12.33
CA HIS A 161 0.95 -9.96 -11.02
C HIS A 161 2.46 -9.67 -10.90
N PRO A 162 3.07 -8.94 -11.84
CA PRO A 162 4.48 -8.60 -11.72
C PRO A 162 4.75 -7.78 -10.46
N ILE A 163 5.70 -8.24 -9.63
CA ILE A 163 6.29 -7.48 -8.54
C ILE A 163 7.01 -6.24 -9.12
N PRO A 164 6.97 -5.06 -8.45
CA PRO A 164 7.73 -3.89 -8.88
C PRO A 164 9.22 -4.20 -9.00
N ALA A 165 9.77 -4.07 -10.21
CA ALA A 165 11.18 -4.40 -10.49
C ALA A 165 12.19 -3.51 -9.75
N VAL A 166 11.78 -2.30 -9.34
CA VAL A 166 12.63 -1.33 -8.64
C VAL A 166 11.94 -0.89 -7.37
N LYS A 167 12.64 -1.06 -6.24
CA LYS A 167 12.20 -0.65 -4.90
C LYS A 167 10.76 -1.07 -4.59
N PRO A 168 10.45 -2.38 -4.64
CA PRO A 168 9.14 -2.84 -4.19
C PRO A 168 8.94 -2.49 -2.72
N LEU A 169 7.71 -2.16 -2.34
CA LEU A 169 7.37 -1.90 -0.94
C LEU A 169 7.59 -3.17 -0.11
N PRO A 170 8.33 -3.12 1.01
CA PRO A 170 8.50 -4.29 1.87
C PRO A 170 7.17 -4.81 2.42
N THR A 171 7.04 -6.13 2.48
CA THR A 171 5.83 -6.87 2.84
C THR A 171 5.30 -6.52 4.25
N THR A 172 6.21 -6.16 5.17
CA THR A 172 5.90 -5.65 6.51
C THR A 172 4.98 -4.43 6.46
N TYR A 173 5.15 -3.55 5.48
CA TYR A 173 4.36 -2.32 5.30
C TYR A 173 3.23 -2.47 4.29
N ALA A 174 3.21 -3.58 3.54
CA ALA A 174 2.18 -3.85 2.56
C ALA A 174 0.84 -4.24 3.23
N PRO A 175 -0.28 -3.71 2.72
CA PRO A 175 -1.61 -4.24 3.01
C PRO A 175 -1.73 -5.71 2.60
N SER A 176 -2.65 -6.45 3.24
CA SER A 176 -2.82 -7.88 2.98
C SER A 176 -3.12 -8.22 1.54
N GLU A 177 -3.86 -7.37 0.83
CA GLU A 177 -4.25 -7.60 -0.57
C GLU A 177 -3.09 -7.48 -1.56
N CYS A 178 -1.96 -6.92 -1.11
CA CYS A 178 -0.75 -6.70 -1.92
C CYS A 178 0.44 -7.53 -1.47
N ARG A 179 0.21 -8.47 -0.54
CA ARG A 179 1.19 -9.47 -0.17
C ARG A 179 1.18 -10.63 -1.12
#